data_AF-A0A0P0NF13-F1
#
_entry.id   AF-A0A0P0NF13-F1
#
_cell.length_a   1.000
_cell.length_b   1.000
_cell.length_c   1.000
_cell.angle_alpha   90.00
_cell.angle_beta   90.00
_cell.angle_gamma   90.00
#
_symmetry.space_group_name_H-M   'P 1'
#
loop_
_entity.id
_entity.type
_entity.pdbx_description
1 polymer ?
#
loop_
_entity_poly.entity_id
_entity_poly.type
_entity_poly.pdbx_seq_one_letter_code
_entity_poly.pdbx_strand_id
1 'polypeptide(L)'
;MFTQTKPTESRIFPTKEDVLLAITNVNSLDLGSSSIQEISEALWPIIENLIITLPPTPINTIIFRGRICQSKPTHLKEIIHPTPEFAKNYGRCNDIGQPIFYGSIESSVPTNELHVKDGQYYVEGAYITTKEMRLSHVGFTSQTEQRLASKRNLPTAHTFVKEIAKYGELNQIIYDYLADAFTREIPENKTYLYKISIAISNHLMDGECIEGLTYPSMAAKGNADNIALKPSFVNSGLRLLYTTYSKITSISNGRIFYEFLDTSDELNSDNGIIWSGRHLGYPIPDGKMSYIEVNGRSVPIDPNGERIYEKCIGQKIEKKTSFKRAFDTQNRKLEYSKTYFNKYNIHLSMDIMVMLTPVMHHTDPVWDLAHQNLMA
;
A
#
# COMPACT_ATOMS: atom_id res chain seq x y z
N MET A 1 -31.04 -24.88 19.39
CA MET A 1 -32.24 -24.22 19.96
C MET A 1 -31.96 -22.72 19.99
N PHE A 2 -32.55 -21.95 19.08
CA PHE A 2 -32.48 -20.50 19.14
C PHE A 2 -33.50 -20.04 20.18
N THR A 3 -33.00 -19.52 21.30
CA THR A 3 -33.83 -18.87 22.32
C THR A 3 -34.48 -17.64 21.71
N GLN A 4 -35.81 -17.59 21.71
CA GLN A 4 -36.58 -16.40 21.35
C GLN A 4 -36.15 -15.24 22.27
N THR A 5 -35.40 -14.28 21.73
CA THR A 5 -35.09 -13.03 22.41
C THR A 5 -36.38 -12.22 22.56
N LYS A 6 -36.58 -11.66 23.76
CA LYS A 6 -37.68 -10.74 24.10
C LYS A 6 -37.86 -9.68 23.01
N PRO A 7 -39.09 -9.19 22.78
CA PRO A 7 -39.32 -8.09 21.85
C PRO A 7 -38.49 -6.89 22.32
N THR A 8 -37.46 -6.55 21.54
CA THR A 8 -36.65 -5.36 21.71
C THR A 8 -37.57 -4.15 21.67
N GLU A 9 -37.50 -3.30 22.71
CA GLU A 9 -38.06 -1.96 22.67
C GLU A 9 -37.74 -1.32 21.32
N SER A 10 -38.72 -0.61 20.73
CA SER A 10 -38.55 -0.01 19.41
C SER A 10 -37.33 0.90 19.43
N ARG A 11 -36.24 0.48 18.78
CA ARG A 11 -35.02 1.26 18.65
C ARG A 11 -35.39 2.59 18.00
N ILE A 12 -35.26 3.67 18.75
CA ILE A 12 -35.45 5.02 18.22
C ILE A 12 -34.22 5.31 17.37
N PHE A 13 -34.40 5.39 16.05
CA PHE A 13 -33.33 5.83 15.16
C PHE A 13 -33.08 7.32 15.37
N PRO A 14 -31.82 7.77 15.38
CA PRO A 14 -31.51 9.19 15.54
C PRO A 14 -32.04 10.00 14.37
N THR A 15 -32.38 11.24 14.65
CA THR A 15 -32.66 12.24 13.62
C THR A 15 -31.37 12.73 12.96
N LYS A 16 -31.50 13.44 11.84
CA LYS A 16 -30.36 14.12 11.20
C LYS A 16 -29.73 15.14 12.15
N GLU A 17 -30.55 15.84 12.91
CA GLU A 17 -30.15 16.83 13.91
C GLU A 17 -29.31 16.19 15.02
N ASP A 18 -29.69 15.00 15.51
CA ASP A 18 -28.94 14.26 16.52
C ASP A 18 -27.53 13.89 16.01
N VAL A 19 -27.44 13.40 14.77
CA VAL A 19 -26.16 13.05 14.13
C VAL A 19 -25.28 14.29 13.93
N LEU A 20 -25.84 15.40 13.47
CA LEU A 20 -25.10 16.65 13.29
C LEU A 20 -24.61 17.24 14.63
N LEU A 21 -25.41 17.11 15.70
CA LEU A 21 -25.01 17.48 17.04
C LEU A 21 -23.85 16.60 17.53
N ALA A 22 -23.93 15.28 17.33
CA ALA A 22 -22.85 14.36 17.68
C ALA A 22 -21.55 14.69 16.91
N ILE A 23 -21.64 14.96 15.60
CA ILE A 23 -20.50 15.41 14.79
C ILE A 23 -19.90 16.71 15.34
N THR A 24 -20.74 17.67 15.74
CA THR A 24 -20.29 18.93 16.34
C THR A 24 -19.55 18.67 17.66
N ASN A 25 -20.06 17.75 18.48
CA ASN A 25 -19.42 17.38 19.75
C ASN A 25 -18.03 16.79 19.49
N VAL A 26 -17.90 15.82 18.58
CA VAL A 26 -16.58 15.23 18.22
C VAL A 26 -15.62 16.30 17.69
N ASN A 27 -16.10 17.20 16.84
CA ASN A 27 -15.28 18.27 16.25
C ASN A 27 -14.83 19.34 17.27
N SER A 28 -15.48 19.42 18.44
CA SER A 28 -15.10 20.34 19.51
C SER A 28 -14.05 19.77 20.47
N LEU A 29 -13.72 18.48 20.35
CA LEU A 29 -12.68 17.85 21.16
C LEU A 29 -11.29 18.39 20.82
N ASP A 30 -10.48 18.66 21.85
CA ASP A 30 -9.05 18.88 21.68
C ASP A 30 -8.33 17.53 21.58
N LEU A 31 -8.06 17.10 20.33
CA LEU A 31 -7.35 15.84 20.05
C LEU A 31 -5.94 15.79 20.68
N GLY A 32 -5.35 16.93 21.05
CA GLY A 32 -4.08 16.98 21.76
C GLY A 32 -4.20 16.38 23.16
N SER A 33 -5.22 16.80 23.92
CA SER A 33 -5.47 16.36 25.30
C SER A 33 -6.36 15.13 25.41
N SER A 34 -7.32 14.93 24.51
CA SER A 34 -8.24 13.80 24.58
C SER A 34 -7.53 12.47 24.31
N SER A 35 -7.90 11.45 25.07
CA SER A 35 -7.55 10.06 24.84
C SER A 35 -8.32 9.47 23.66
N ILE A 36 -7.82 8.37 23.08
CA ILE A 36 -8.51 7.64 22.01
C ILE A 36 -9.87 7.10 22.51
N GLN A 37 -9.95 6.71 23.78
CA GLN A 37 -11.19 6.21 24.40
C GLN A 37 -12.26 7.31 24.47
N GLU A 38 -11.93 8.52 24.95
CA GLU A 38 -12.87 9.65 24.98
C GLU A 38 -13.37 10.02 23.58
N ILE A 39 -12.47 9.98 22.58
CA ILE A 39 -12.85 10.23 21.18
C ILE A 39 -13.75 9.10 20.66
N SER A 40 -13.45 7.85 21.01
CA SER A 40 -14.25 6.67 20.63
C SER A 40 -15.66 6.72 21.22
N GLU A 41 -15.81 7.13 22.47
CA GLU A 41 -17.10 7.33 23.14
C GLU A 41 -17.90 8.46 22.48
N ALA A 42 -17.25 9.57 22.14
CA ALA A 42 -17.90 10.68 21.43
C ALA A 42 -18.34 10.30 20.00
N LEU A 43 -17.62 9.39 19.33
CA LEU A 43 -17.97 8.87 18.01
C LEU A 43 -19.11 7.83 18.05
N TRP A 44 -19.36 7.18 19.19
CA TRP A 44 -20.33 6.09 19.28
C TRP A 44 -21.73 6.43 18.75
N PRO A 45 -22.35 7.59 19.11
CA PRO A 45 -23.67 7.96 18.59
C PRO A 45 -23.72 8.12 17.06
N ILE A 46 -22.58 8.41 16.43
CA ILE A 46 -22.45 8.51 14.98
C ILE A 46 -22.34 7.11 14.36
N ILE A 47 -21.44 6.28 14.90
CA ILE A 47 -21.09 4.99 14.29
C ILE A 47 -22.14 3.90 14.55
N GLU A 48 -22.83 3.93 15.69
CA GLU A 48 -23.90 2.98 16.02
C GLU A 48 -25.05 2.99 14.98
N ASN A 49 -25.15 4.08 14.21
CA ASN A 49 -26.17 4.32 13.19
C ASN A 49 -25.63 4.21 11.76
N LEU A 50 -24.34 3.90 11.60
CA LEU A 50 -23.73 3.66 10.31
C LEU A 50 -24.12 2.26 9.81
N ILE A 51 -24.61 2.20 8.58
CA ILE A 51 -24.79 0.97 7.82
C ILE A 51 -23.68 0.89 6.77
N ILE A 52 -22.84 -0.13 6.90
CA ILE A 52 -21.81 -0.49 5.93
C ILE A 52 -22.09 -1.87 5.33
N THR A 53 -21.44 -2.14 4.21
CA THR A 53 -21.36 -3.50 3.65
C THR A 53 -20.00 -4.10 3.95
N LEU A 54 -19.93 -5.43 4.10
CA LEU A 54 -18.68 -6.14 4.32
C LEU A 54 -18.41 -7.06 3.13
N PRO A 55 -17.96 -6.51 1.97
CA PRO A 55 -17.70 -7.33 0.80
C PRO A 55 -16.60 -8.36 1.11
N PRO A 56 -16.79 -9.63 0.73
CA PRO A 56 -15.75 -10.63 0.90
C PRO A 56 -14.59 -10.35 -0.06
N THR A 57 -13.38 -10.37 0.48
CA THR A 57 -12.15 -10.40 -0.30
C THR A 57 -11.77 -11.87 -0.51
N PRO A 58 -11.63 -12.33 -1.76
CA PRO A 58 -11.46 -13.74 -2.04
C PRO A 58 -10.09 -14.27 -1.58
N ILE A 59 -10.03 -15.58 -1.39
CA ILE A 59 -8.76 -16.33 -1.31
C ILE A 59 -7.93 -16.02 -2.55
N ASN A 60 -6.61 -16.08 -2.43
CA ASN A 60 -5.64 -15.76 -3.49
C ASN A 60 -5.51 -14.27 -3.85
N THR A 61 -6.05 -13.38 -3.02
CA THR A 61 -5.77 -11.94 -3.10
C THR A 61 -4.33 -11.67 -2.65
N ILE A 62 -3.58 -10.88 -3.43
CA ILE A 62 -2.21 -10.50 -3.09
C ILE A 62 -2.22 -9.13 -2.41
N ILE A 63 -1.56 -9.06 -1.25
CA ILE A 63 -1.36 -7.85 -0.46
C ILE A 63 0.14 -7.59 -0.36
N PHE A 64 0.57 -6.40 -0.76
CA PHE A 64 1.94 -5.96 -0.75
C PHE A 64 2.23 -5.12 0.49
N ARG A 65 3.35 -5.37 1.14
CA ARG A 65 3.83 -4.57 2.26
C ARG A 65 5.30 -4.26 2.06
N GLY A 66 5.62 -2.98 2.18
CA GLY A 66 6.99 -2.48 2.12
C GLY A 66 7.54 -2.18 3.51
N ARG A 67 8.86 -2.25 3.66
CA ARG A 67 9.60 -1.64 4.77
C ARG A 67 10.92 -1.04 4.29
N ILE A 68 11.28 0.11 4.82
CA ILE A 68 12.67 0.59 4.79
C ILE A 68 13.47 -0.21 5.82
N CYS A 69 14.63 -0.70 5.41
CA CYS A 69 15.50 -1.54 6.24
C CYS A 69 16.93 -0.98 6.27
N GLN A 70 17.62 -1.18 7.39
CA GLN A 70 19.04 -0.85 7.51
C GLN A 70 19.93 -1.96 6.97
N SER A 71 19.46 -3.20 7.06
CA SER A 71 20.12 -4.40 6.56
C SER A 71 19.10 -5.33 5.93
N LYS A 72 19.59 -6.27 5.11
CA LYS A 72 18.79 -7.33 4.52
C LYS A 72 18.11 -8.16 5.63
N PRO A 73 16.78 -8.30 5.64
CA PRO A 73 16.09 -9.01 6.70
C PRO A 73 16.38 -10.51 6.62
N THR A 74 16.38 -11.14 7.79
CA THR A 74 16.74 -12.55 7.97
C THR A 74 15.54 -13.42 8.36
N HIS A 75 14.49 -12.81 8.93
CA HIS A 75 13.30 -13.52 9.41
C HIS A 75 12.00 -12.83 8.98
N LEU A 76 10.93 -13.60 8.82
CA LEU A 76 9.60 -13.11 8.44
C LEU A 76 9.08 -12.03 9.38
N LYS A 77 9.33 -12.16 10.69
CA LYS A 77 8.92 -11.18 11.71
C LYS A 77 9.44 -9.76 11.45
N GLU A 78 10.52 -9.63 10.68
CA GLU A 78 11.10 -8.33 10.32
C GLU A 78 10.33 -7.63 9.19
N ILE A 79 9.51 -8.35 8.41
CA ILE A 79 8.82 -7.79 7.23
C ILE A 79 7.29 -7.88 7.31
N ILE A 80 6.75 -8.64 8.27
CA ILE A 80 5.31 -8.73 8.55
C ILE A 80 4.83 -7.56 9.44
N HIS A 81 3.71 -7.72 10.16
CA HIS A 81 3.23 -6.77 11.14
C HIS A 81 4.22 -6.62 12.31
N PRO A 82 4.32 -5.44 12.95
CA PRO A 82 5.21 -5.26 14.09
C PRO A 82 4.72 -6.06 15.31
N THR A 83 5.60 -6.31 16.28
CA THR A 83 5.21 -6.67 17.65
C THR A 83 4.83 -5.39 18.42
N PRO A 84 4.11 -5.47 19.55
CA PRO A 84 3.73 -4.31 20.35
C PRO A 84 4.89 -3.35 20.66
N GLU A 85 6.08 -3.89 20.99
CA GLU A 85 7.27 -3.10 21.33
C GLU A 85 7.83 -2.24 20.17
N PHE A 86 7.48 -2.57 18.93
CA PHE A 86 7.88 -1.84 17.72
C PHE A 86 6.77 -0.93 17.19
N ALA A 87 5.54 -1.02 17.70
CA ALA A 87 4.45 -0.10 17.39
C ALA A 87 4.59 1.20 18.20
N LYS A 88 5.66 1.96 17.98
CA LYS A 88 6.03 3.11 18.83
C LYS A 88 5.33 4.42 18.48
N ASN A 89 4.63 4.46 17.35
CA ASN A 89 4.03 5.67 16.81
C ASN A 89 2.56 5.43 16.51
N TYR A 90 1.76 6.49 16.61
CA TYR A 90 0.43 6.53 16.03
C TYR A 90 0.51 6.26 14.52
N GLY A 91 -0.34 5.37 14.04
CA GLY A 91 -0.67 5.23 12.64
C GLY A 91 -2.14 5.53 12.41
N ARG A 92 -2.58 5.47 11.15
CA ARG A 92 -3.97 5.78 10.82
C ARG A 92 -4.97 4.83 11.51
N CYS A 93 -4.57 3.58 11.73
CA CYS A 93 -5.39 2.53 12.31
C CYS A 93 -4.79 1.90 13.59
N ASN A 94 -3.76 2.51 14.20
CA ASN A 94 -3.14 1.93 15.40
C ASN A 94 -2.71 2.97 16.42
N ASP A 95 -2.95 2.65 17.68
CA ASP A 95 -2.32 3.28 18.84
C ASP A 95 -0.87 2.80 19.01
N ILE A 96 -0.12 3.48 19.89
CA ILE A 96 1.16 3.02 20.43
C ILE A 96 0.94 1.68 21.14
N GLY A 97 1.79 0.71 20.83
CA GLY A 97 1.69 -0.66 21.38
C GLY A 97 0.66 -1.54 20.68
N GLN A 98 -0.16 -1.00 19.76
CA GLN A 98 -1.16 -1.78 19.02
C GLN A 98 -0.58 -2.21 17.66
N PRO A 99 -0.24 -3.50 17.48
CA PRO A 99 0.28 -3.96 16.20
C PRO A 99 -0.83 -4.05 15.13
N ILE A 100 -0.57 -3.46 13.97
CA ILE A 100 -1.40 -3.58 12.76
C ILE A 100 -0.52 -3.93 11.57
N PHE A 101 -1.01 -4.83 10.71
CA PHE A 101 -0.41 -5.04 9.40
C PHE A 101 -0.94 -3.98 8.44
N TYR A 102 -0.04 -3.14 7.91
CA TYR A 102 -0.35 -2.23 6.82
C TYR A 102 0.18 -2.81 5.51
N GLY A 103 -0.67 -2.84 4.49
CA GLY A 103 -0.30 -3.22 3.13
C GLY A 103 -1.20 -2.52 2.09
N SER A 104 -1.05 -2.92 0.84
CA SER A 104 -1.86 -2.45 -0.28
C SER A 104 -2.14 -3.59 -1.24
N ILE A 105 -3.24 -3.48 -2.00
CA ILE A 105 -3.51 -4.39 -3.11
C ILE A 105 -2.63 -4.10 -4.34
N GLU A 106 -1.82 -3.04 -4.33
CA GLU A 106 -0.92 -2.65 -5.43
C GLU A 106 0.53 -2.63 -4.96
N SER A 107 1.45 -3.22 -5.73
CA SER A 107 2.87 -3.30 -5.39
C SER A 107 3.59 -1.95 -5.44
N SER A 108 3.10 -0.98 -6.21
CA SER A 108 3.71 0.36 -6.28
C SER A 108 3.44 1.21 -5.03
N VAL A 109 2.33 0.96 -4.32
CA VAL A 109 1.84 1.82 -3.23
C VAL A 109 2.75 1.84 -2.01
N PRO A 110 3.30 0.71 -1.50
CA PRO A 110 4.13 0.75 -0.32
C PRO A 110 5.34 1.68 -0.45
N THR A 111 5.94 1.78 -1.64
CA THR A 111 7.06 2.71 -1.86
C THR A 111 6.65 4.18 -1.77
N ASN A 112 5.42 4.53 -2.20
CA ASN A 112 4.88 5.87 -2.07
C ASN A 112 4.53 6.19 -0.61
N GLU A 113 3.85 5.27 0.08
CA GLU A 113 3.45 5.44 1.49
C GLU A 113 4.65 5.58 2.44
N LEU A 114 5.74 4.88 2.15
CA LEU A 114 6.97 4.95 2.94
C LEU A 114 7.82 6.19 2.67
N HIS A 115 7.45 7.02 1.67
CA HIS A 115 8.24 8.17 1.23
C HIS A 115 9.72 7.82 1.07
N VAL A 116 9.98 6.72 0.33
CA VAL A 116 11.35 6.19 0.18
C VAL A 116 12.29 7.25 -0.40
N LYS A 117 13.57 7.14 -0.06
CA LYS A 117 14.63 8.09 -0.46
C LYS A 117 15.75 7.37 -1.20
N ASP A 118 16.45 8.11 -2.06
CA ASP A 118 17.63 7.64 -2.77
C ASP A 118 18.65 7.03 -1.79
N GLY A 119 19.19 5.87 -2.18
CA GLY A 119 20.18 5.14 -1.40
C GLY A 119 19.62 4.23 -0.31
N GLN A 120 18.34 4.33 0.04
CA GLN A 120 17.73 3.47 1.05
C GLN A 120 17.59 2.02 0.55
N TYR A 121 17.64 1.08 1.51
CA TYR A 121 17.26 -0.30 1.26
C TYR A 121 15.78 -0.51 1.57
N TYR A 122 15.14 -1.24 0.68
CA TYR A 122 13.71 -1.50 0.68
C TYR A 122 13.48 -3.00 0.59
N VAL A 123 12.56 -3.49 1.42
CA VAL A 123 12.05 -4.85 1.31
C VAL A 123 10.56 -4.81 1.06
N GLU A 124 10.11 -5.56 0.07
CA GLU A 124 8.69 -5.77 -0.20
C GLU A 124 8.34 -7.23 0.04
N GLY A 125 7.29 -7.48 0.81
CA GLY A 125 6.65 -8.78 0.90
C GLY A 125 5.35 -8.78 0.12
N ALA A 126 5.17 -9.77 -0.75
CA ALA A 126 3.89 -10.11 -1.36
C ALA A 126 3.26 -11.24 -0.53
N TYR A 127 2.09 -11.00 0.02
CA TYR A 127 1.36 -11.93 0.87
C TYR A 127 0.09 -12.36 0.16
N ILE A 128 -0.21 -13.65 0.16
CA ILE A 128 -1.42 -14.19 -0.45
C ILE A 128 -2.42 -14.61 0.62
N THR A 129 -3.70 -14.26 0.43
CA THR A 129 -4.78 -14.71 1.31
C THR A 129 -5.01 -16.22 1.15
N THR A 130 -5.05 -16.94 2.27
CA THR A 130 -5.36 -18.38 2.34
C THR A 130 -6.78 -18.64 2.85
N LYS A 131 -7.47 -17.58 3.30
CA LYS A 131 -8.86 -17.57 3.76
C LYS A 131 -9.58 -16.37 3.15
N GLU A 132 -10.90 -16.48 3.03
CA GLU A 132 -11.74 -15.31 2.74
C GLU A 132 -11.53 -14.27 3.86
N MET A 133 -11.46 -13.01 3.48
CA MET A 133 -11.24 -11.89 4.38
C MET A 133 -12.38 -10.90 4.24
N ARG A 134 -12.96 -10.44 5.35
CA ARG A 134 -13.98 -9.38 5.32
C ARG A 134 -13.36 -8.09 5.81
N LEU A 135 -13.44 -7.07 4.97
CA LEU A 135 -12.91 -5.76 5.27
C LEU A 135 -14.08 -4.79 5.42
N SER A 136 -14.07 -4.05 6.52
CA SER A 136 -14.79 -2.78 6.58
C SER A 136 -14.11 -1.78 5.65
N HIS A 137 -14.77 -0.66 5.36
CA HIS A 137 -14.27 0.34 4.44
C HIS A 137 -14.54 1.77 4.93
N VAL A 138 -13.63 2.70 4.63
CA VAL A 138 -13.80 4.13 4.92
C VAL A 138 -13.04 4.97 3.90
N GLY A 139 -13.50 6.19 3.62
CA GLY A 139 -12.83 7.11 2.70
C GLY A 139 -13.25 6.99 1.24
N PHE A 140 -14.15 6.07 0.89
CA PHE A 140 -14.62 5.88 -0.50
C PHE A 140 -15.83 6.74 -0.82
N THR A 141 -15.64 8.07 -0.80
CA THR A 141 -16.71 9.05 -1.07
C THR A 141 -16.33 9.98 -2.20
N SER A 142 -17.32 10.54 -2.90
CA SER A 142 -17.09 11.51 -3.97
C SER A 142 -16.32 12.75 -3.47
N GLN A 143 -16.57 13.18 -2.24
CA GLN A 143 -15.82 14.27 -1.62
C GLN A 143 -14.34 13.92 -1.44
N THR A 144 -14.05 12.70 -0.99
CA THR A 144 -12.67 12.22 -0.83
C THR A 144 -11.97 12.08 -2.19
N GLU A 145 -12.68 11.56 -3.20
CA GLU A 145 -12.18 11.45 -4.58
C GLU A 145 -11.76 12.81 -5.13
N GLN A 146 -12.62 13.82 -5.00
CA GLN A 146 -12.37 15.19 -5.44
C GLN A 146 -11.18 15.81 -4.70
N ARG A 147 -11.15 15.72 -3.36
CA ARG A 147 -10.06 16.28 -2.55
C ARG A 147 -8.72 15.64 -2.88
N LEU A 148 -8.70 14.34 -3.14
CA LEU A 148 -7.48 13.62 -3.49
C LEU A 148 -7.09 13.80 -4.96
N ALA A 149 -7.95 14.38 -5.80
CA ALA A 149 -7.80 14.37 -7.25
C ALA A 149 -7.58 12.95 -7.81
N SER A 150 -8.34 11.99 -7.27
CA SER A 150 -8.37 10.61 -7.76
C SER A 150 -8.91 10.57 -9.19
N LYS A 151 -8.36 9.66 -10.00
CA LYS A 151 -8.80 9.41 -11.38
C LYS A 151 -9.71 8.18 -11.46
N ARG A 152 -9.95 7.50 -10.34
CA ARG A 152 -10.80 6.30 -10.27
C ARG A 152 -12.26 6.68 -10.19
N ASN A 153 -13.10 6.08 -11.02
CA ASN A 153 -14.55 6.09 -10.83
C ASN A 153 -14.90 5.12 -9.69
N LEU A 154 -15.13 5.65 -8.48
CA LEU A 154 -15.34 4.82 -7.28
C LEU A 154 -16.50 3.81 -7.40
N PRO A 155 -17.70 4.16 -7.91
CA PRO A 155 -18.79 3.20 -8.10
C PRO A 155 -18.47 2.04 -9.07
N THR A 156 -17.52 2.24 -9.99
CA THR A 156 -17.05 1.19 -10.90
C THR A 156 -15.95 0.36 -10.27
N ALA A 157 -15.03 1.00 -9.54
CA ALA A 157 -13.93 0.32 -8.86
C ALA A 157 -14.42 -0.53 -7.68
N HIS A 158 -15.49 -0.10 -7.00
CA HIS A 158 -15.94 -0.65 -5.73
C HIS A 158 -17.46 -0.80 -5.71
N THR A 159 -17.96 -2.03 -5.79
CA THR A 159 -19.40 -2.31 -5.78
C THR A 159 -20.08 -1.83 -4.49
N PHE A 160 -19.39 -1.91 -3.36
CA PHE A 160 -19.91 -1.45 -2.07
C PHE A 160 -20.28 0.05 -2.06
N VAL A 161 -19.63 0.89 -2.87
CA VAL A 161 -19.96 2.32 -2.97
C VAL A 161 -21.38 2.52 -3.48
N LYS A 162 -21.82 1.69 -4.44
CA LYS A 162 -23.20 1.71 -4.94
C LYS A 162 -24.19 1.19 -3.91
N GLU A 163 -23.80 0.22 -3.09
CA GLU A 163 -24.66 -0.35 -2.06
C GLU A 163 -24.87 0.63 -0.90
N ILE A 164 -23.81 1.29 -0.43
CA ILE A 164 -23.90 2.28 0.66
C ILE A 164 -24.85 3.43 0.31
N ALA A 165 -24.80 3.89 -0.95
CA ALA A 165 -25.65 4.97 -1.44
C ALA A 165 -27.16 4.66 -1.35
N LYS A 166 -27.54 3.39 -1.18
CA LYS A 166 -28.96 2.98 -1.02
C LYS A 166 -29.50 3.18 0.39
N TYR A 167 -28.64 3.40 1.39
CA TYR A 167 -29.05 3.55 2.80
C TYR A 167 -29.48 4.97 3.19
N GLY A 168 -29.68 5.85 2.20
CA GLY A 168 -30.29 7.16 2.39
C GLY A 168 -29.33 8.26 2.87
N GLU A 169 -29.88 9.47 3.00
CA GLU A 169 -29.11 10.69 3.26
C GLU A 169 -28.36 10.64 4.60
N LEU A 170 -28.99 10.13 5.67
CA LEU A 170 -28.38 10.08 6.99
C LEU A 170 -27.10 9.23 7.00
N ASN A 171 -27.14 8.05 6.36
CA ASN A 171 -25.98 7.18 6.24
C ASN A 171 -24.86 7.85 5.43
N GLN A 172 -25.23 8.58 4.37
CA GLN A 172 -24.26 9.33 3.55
C GLN A 172 -23.57 10.43 4.34
N ILE A 173 -24.30 11.21 5.16
CA ILE A 173 -23.72 12.24 6.04
C ILE A 173 -22.71 11.63 7.01
N ILE A 174 -23.08 10.52 7.66
CA ILE A 174 -22.19 9.81 8.59
C ILE A 174 -20.94 9.32 7.86
N TYR A 175 -21.12 8.65 6.73
CA TYR A 175 -20.02 8.06 5.99
C TYR A 175 -19.08 9.11 5.40
N ASP A 176 -19.59 10.26 4.93
CA ASP A 176 -18.78 11.39 4.47
C ASP A 176 -17.98 12.03 5.60
N TYR A 177 -18.59 12.19 6.78
CA TYR A 177 -17.87 12.69 7.96
C TYR A 177 -16.71 11.77 8.36
N LEU A 178 -16.97 10.47 8.46
CA LEU A 178 -15.94 9.48 8.80
C LEU A 178 -14.86 9.42 7.72
N ALA A 179 -15.24 9.51 6.45
CA ALA A 179 -14.30 9.56 5.33
C ALA A 179 -13.38 10.78 5.42
N ASP A 180 -13.91 11.99 5.66
CA ASP A 180 -13.10 13.20 5.81
C ASP A 180 -12.14 13.10 6.99
N ALA A 181 -12.65 12.74 8.17
CA ALA A 181 -11.86 12.61 9.39
C ALA A 181 -10.74 11.58 9.22
N PHE A 182 -11.06 10.41 8.64
CA PHE A 182 -10.11 9.32 8.49
C PHE A 182 -9.04 9.60 7.43
N THR A 183 -9.39 10.28 6.33
CA THR A 183 -8.48 10.54 5.20
C THR A 183 -7.88 11.96 5.24
N ARG A 184 -7.86 12.59 6.42
CA ARG A 184 -7.16 13.86 6.63
C ARG A 184 -5.64 13.67 6.47
N GLU A 185 -4.99 14.66 5.88
CA GLU A 185 -3.54 14.76 5.82
C GLU A 185 -3.03 15.23 7.19
N ILE A 186 -2.10 14.47 7.77
CA ILE A 186 -1.56 14.73 9.11
C ILE A 186 -0.08 15.08 8.97
N PRO A 187 0.33 16.30 9.38
CA PRO A 187 1.74 16.66 9.43
C PRO A 187 2.54 15.77 10.39
N GLU A 188 3.80 15.49 10.06
CA GLU A 188 4.69 14.64 10.87
C GLU A 188 4.85 15.14 12.32
N ASN A 189 4.74 16.45 12.56
CA ASN A 189 4.83 17.05 13.90
C ASN A 189 3.49 17.11 14.65
N LYS A 190 2.40 16.59 14.08
CA LYS A 190 1.05 16.59 14.67
C LYS A 190 0.42 15.19 14.67
N THR A 191 1.22 14.16 14.94
CA THR A 191 0.75 12.76 14.93
C THR A 191 -0.40 12.48 15.91
N TYR A 192 -0.59 13.28 16.96
CA TYR A 192 -1.76 13.19 17.85
C TYR A 192 -3.10 13.34 17.11
N LEU A 193 -3.11 13.98 15.93
CA LEU A 193 -4.31 14.07 15.10
C LEU A 193 -4.75 12.71 14.53
N TYR A 194 -3.89 11.68 14.55
CA TYR A 194 -4.31 10.31 14.19
C TYR A 194 -5.28 9.69 15.20
N LYS A 195 -5.41 10.22 16.43
CA LYS A 195 -6.31 9.64 17.43
C LYS A 195 -7.76 9.50 16.94
N ILE A 196 -8.24 10.44 16.12
CA ILE A 196 -9.58 10.35 15.53
C ILE A 196 -9.68 9.21 14.50
N SER A 197 -8.68 9.04 13.61
CA SER A 197 -8.70 7.94 12.64
C SER A 197 -8.53 6.58 13.32
N ILE A 198 -7.75 6.53 14.41
CA ILE A 198 -7.60 5.34 15.25
C ILE A 198 -8.94 4.96 15.89
N ALA A 199 -9.62 5.92 16.52
CA ALA A 199 -10.93 5.69 17.13
C ALA A 199 -11.98 5.23 16.09
N ILE A 200 -12.00 5.84 14.91
CA ILE A 200 -12.83 5.37 13.78
C ILE A 200 -12.47 3.95 13.38
N SER A 201 -11.18 3.64 13.21
CA SER A 201 -10.73 2.30 12.81
C SER A 201 -11.08 1.23 13.83
N ASN A 202 -10.98 1.53 15.13
CA ASN A 202 -11.31 0.59 16.19
C ASN A 202 -12.78 0.18 16.11
N HIS A 203 -13.69 1.14 15.90
CA HIS A 203 -15.12 0.85 15.70
C HIS A 203 -15.39 0.10 14.40
N LEU A 204 -14.78 0.54 13.28
CA LEU A 204 -15.01 -0.10 11.98
C LEU A 204 -14.40 -1.49 11.86
N MET A 205 -13.42 -1.81 12.70
CA MET A 205 -12.81 -3.13 12.81
C MET A 205 -13.36 -3.92 14.00
N ASP A 206 -14.36 -3.42 14.71
CA ASP A 206 -14.95 -4.14 15.84
C ASP A 206 -15.75 -5.36 15.35
N GLY A 207 -15.71 -6.44 16.13
CA GLY A 207 -16.36 -7.70 15.79
C GLY A 207 -15.43 -8.78 15.22
N GLU A 208 -15.81 -10.03 15.47
CA GLU A 208 -15.02 -11.22 15.14
C GLU A 208 -15.00 -11.56 13.65
N CYS A 209 -15.98 -11.07 12.89
CA CYS A 209 -16.09 -11.34 11.45
C CYS A 209 -15.44 -10.27 10.57
N ILE A 210 -14.80 -9.24 11.16
CA ILE A 210 -14.13 -8.15 10.45
C ILE A 210 -12.62 -8.29 10.68
N GLU A 211 -11.88 -8.49 9.61
CA GLU A 211 -10.45 -8.82 9.70
C GLU A 211 -9.55 -7.61 9.51
N GLY A 212 -10.13 -6.52 9.05
CA GLY A 212 -9.42 -5.32 8.69
C GLY A 212 -10.29 -4.21 8.14
N LEU A 213 -9.60 -3.20 7.66
CA LEU A 213 -10.15 -1.99 7.07
C LEU A 213 -9.45 -1.73 5.74
N THR A 214 -10.21 -1.52 4.67
CA THR A 214 -9.69 -0.97 3.42
C THR A 214 -9.95 0.54 3.37
N TYR A 215 -9.02 1.29 2.79
CA TYR A 215 -9.13 2.75 2.64
C TYR A 215 -8.26 3.25 1.48
N PRO A 216 -8.60 4.39 0.85
CA PRO A 216 -7.78 4.94 -0.23
C PRO A 216 -6.36 5.29 0.23
N SER A 217 -5.37 5.03 -0.62
CA SER A 217 -3.99 5.49 -0.41
C SER A 217 -3.90 7.00 -0.58
N MET A 218 -3.48 7.68 0.48
CA MET A 218 -3.26 9.13 0.47
C MET A 218 -2.03 9.47 -0.38
N ALA A 219 -0.95 8.68 -0.25
CA ALA A 219 0.27 8.86 -1.02
C ALA A 219 0.05 8.66 -2.54
N ALA A 220 -0.87 7.76 -2.92
CA ALA A 220 -1.27 7.55 -4.31
C ALA A 220 -2.44 8.44 -4.76
N LYS A 221 -2.78 9.50 -4.02
CA LYS A 221 -3.87 10.44 -4.38
C LYS A 221 -5.21 9.73 -4.61
N GLY A 222 -5.49 8.74 -3.78
CA GLY A 222 -6.71 7.93 -3.84
C GLY A 222 -6.81 7.03 -5.07
N ASN A 223 -5.72 6.80 -5.82
CA ASN A 223 -5.73 5.94 -7.02
C ASN A 223 -5.40 4.47 -6.73
N ALA A 224 -5.24 4.12 -5.47
CA ALA A 224 -4.98 2.77 -5.01
C ALA A 224 -5.58 2.58 -3.61
N ASP A 225 -5.66 1.34 -3.15
CA ASP A 225 -6.23 1.01 -1.84
C ASP A 225 -5.16 0.45 -0.91
N ASN A 226 -5.17 0.97 0.31
CA ASN A 226 -4.46 0.44 1.44
C ASN A 226 -5.38 -0.49 2.24
N ILE A 227 -4.75 -1.41 2.96
CA ILE A 227 -5.42 -2.33 3.87
C ILE A 227 -4.68 -2.30 5.21
N ALA A 228 -5.44 -2.18 6.29
CA ALA A 228 -5.01 -2.43 7.66
C ALA A 228 -5.64 -3.73 8.17
N LEU A 229 -4.84 -4.71 8.59
CA LEU A 229 -5.33 -6.01 9.06
C LEU A 229 -4.98 -6.28 10.52
N LYS A 230 -5.89 -6.99 11.20
CA LYS A 230 -5.66 -7.55 12.53
C LYS A 230 -4.52 -8.58 12.48
N PRO A 231 -3.59 -8.58 13.44
CA PRO A 231 -2.54 -9.60 13.56
C PRO A 231 -3.07 -11.05 13.54
N SER A 232 -4.24 -11.29 14.15
CA SER A 232 -4.87 -12.62 14.19
C SER A 232 -5.17 -13.16 12.79
N PHE A 233 -5.71 -12.33 11.90
CA PHE A 233 -5.95 -12.71 10.50
C PHE A 233 -4.63 -12.87 9.76
N VAL A 234 -3.68 -11.95 9.94
CA VAL A 234 -2.37 -12.02 9.26
C VAL A 234 -1.65 -13.34 9.56
N ASN A 235 -1.66 -13.77 10.83
CA ASN A 235 -0.98 -15.01 11.25
C ASN A 235 -1.69 -16.28 10.78
N SER A 236 -3.00 -16.23 10.51
CA SER A 236 -3.80 -17.42 10.22
C SER A 236 -4.39 -17.47 8.81
N GLY A 237 -4.34 -16.36 8.07
CA GLY A 237 -5.03 -16.13 6.82
C GLY A 237 -4.15 -15.51 5.73
N LEU A 238 -2.89 -15.17 6.03
CA LEU A 238 -1.89 -14.77 5.03
C LEU A 238 -0.73 -15.75 4.99
N ARG A 239 -0.17 -15.93 3.80
CA ARG A 239 1.10 -16.64 3.57
C ARG A 239 2.03 -15.75 2.75
N LEU A 240 3.32 -15.71 3.10
CA LEU A 240 4.31 -15.06 2.24
C LEU A 240 4.36 -15.81 0.90
N LEU A 241 4.13 -15.09 -0.19
CA LEU A 241 4.28 -15.62 -1.55
C LEU A 241 5.72 -15.46 -2.01
N TYR A 242 6.25 -14.23 -1.90
CA TYR A 242 7.65 -13.90 -2.10
C TYR A 242 8.01 -12.60 -1.38
N THR A 243 9.30 -12.32 -1.31
CA THR A 243 9.84 -11.03 -0.91
C THR A 243 11.01 -10.62 -1.81
N THR A 244 11.15 -9.31 -2.02
CA THR A 244 12.26 -8.71 -2.76
C THR A 244 13.06 -7.81 -1.84
N TYR A 245 14.39 -7.84 -1.98
CA TYR A 245 15.30 -6.91 -1.32
C TYR A 245 15.96 -6.05 -2.38
N SER A 246 15.79 -4.73 -2.25
CA SER A 246 16.15 -3.78 -3.28
C SER A 246 16.85 -2.55 -2.69
N LYS A 247 17.65 -1.88 -3.51
CA LYS A 247 18.18 -0.54 -3.20
C LYS A 247 17.49 0.49 -4.07
N ILE A 248 16.98 1.56 -3.47
CA ILE A 248 16.46 2.70 -4.21
C ILE A 248 17.64 3.45 -4.84
N THR A 249 17.69 3.50 -6.17
CA THR A 249 18.82 4.09 -6.91
C THR A 249 18.58 5.55 -7.26
N SER A 250 17.34 5.92 -7.52
CA SER A 250 16.96 7.30 -7.85
C SER A 250 15.45 7.49 -7.81
N ILE A 251 15.01 8.71 -7.52
CA ILE A 251 13.63 9.16 -7.64
C ILE A 251 13.57 10.35 -8.59
N SER A 252 12.77 10.24 -9.66
CA SER A 252 12.67 11.30 -10.67
C SER A 252 11.27 11.34 -11.27
N ASN A 253 10.65 12.53 -11.30
CA ASN A 253 9.33 12.78 -11.91
C ASN A 253 8.24 11.82 -11.39
N GLY A 254 8.23 11.57 -10.07
CA GLY A 254 7.28 10.66 -9.42
C GLY A 254 7.50 9.18 -9.73
N ARG A 255 8.62 8.82 -10.36
CA ARG A 255 9.03 7.42 -10.59
C ARG A 255 10.15 7.06 -9.65
N ILE A 256 10.03 5.87 -9.06
CA ILE A 256 11.02 5.29 -8.16
C ILE A 256 11.75 4.20 -8.93
N PHE A 257 13.08 4.29 -8.95
CA PHE A 257 13.94 3.29 -9.58
C PHE A 257 14.65 2.49 -8.51
N TYR A 258 14.66 1.17 -8.68
CA TYR A 258 15.31 0.24 -7.76
C TYR A 258 16.29 -0.68 -8.49
N GLU A 259 17.33 -1.09 -7.76
CA GLU A 259 18.20 -2.21 -8.07
C GLU A 259 17.76 -3.38 -7.21
N PHE A 260 17.26 -4.47 -7.81
CA PHE A 260 17.00 -5.71 -7.10
C PHE A 260 18.32 -6.35 -6.68
N LEU A 261 18.47 -6.59 -5.38
CA LEU A 261 19.66 -7.19 -4.79
C LEU A 261 19.45 -8.65 -4.46
N ASP A 262 18.23 -9.05 -4.10
CA ASP A 262 17.88 -10.44 -3.84
C ASP A 262 16.36 -10.67 -3.85
N THR A 263 15.94 -11.93 -3.95
CA THR A 263 14.54 -12.36 -3.82
C THR A 263 14.42 -13.68 -3.06
N SER A 264 13.28 -13.93 -2.46
CA SER A 264 12.98 -15.18 -1.74
C SER A 264 11.50 -15.51 -1.86
N ASP A 265 11.19 -16.77 -2.11
CA ASP A 265 9.83 -17.36 -2.09
C ASP A 265 9.75 -18.56 -1.13
N GLU A 266 10.82 -18.75 -0.34
CA GLU A 266 10.98 -19.84 0.62
C GLU A 266 11.32 -19.30 2.01
N LEU A 267 10.86 -20.04 3.02
CA LEU A 267 11.20 -19.85 4.43
C LEU A 267 11.72 -21.18 4.99
N ASN A 268 12.68 -21.13 5.91
CA ASN A 268 13.10 -22.31 6.67
C ASN A 268 12.09 -22.63 7.80
N SER A 269 12.35 -23.70 8.58
CA SER A 269 11.49 -24.14 9.68
C SER A 269 11.28 -23.10 10.79
N ASP A 270 12.21 -22.15 10.94
CA ASP A 270 12.19 -21.10 11.96
C ASP A 270 11.66 -19.76 11.41
N ASN A 271 11.01 -19.79 10.24
CA ASN A 271 10.57 -18.60 9.48
C ASN A 271 11.73 -17.66 9.08
N GLY A 272 12.94 -18.21 8.95
CA GLY A 272 14.10 -17.54 8.35
C GLY A 272 13.96 -17.45 6.84
N ILE A 273 14.28 -16.30 6.26
CA ILE A 273 14.16 -16.02 4.82
C ILE A 273 15.33 -16.66 4.07
N ILE A 274 15.03 -17.55 3.10
CA ILE A 274 16.04 -18.23 2.28
C ILE A 274 16.23 -17.46 0.97
N TRP A 275 17.16 -16.51 1.01
CA TRP A 275 17.47 -15.68 -0.16
C TRP A 275 18.12 -16.47 -1.30
N SER A 276 17.57 -16.31 -2.51
CA SER A 276 17.90 -17.14 -3.67
C SER A 276 19.10 -16.64 -4.48
N GLY A 277 19.42 -15.35 -4.40
CA GLY A 277 20.34 -14.68 -5.32
C GLY A 277 19.84 -14.68 -6.77
N ARG A 278 18.54 -14.81 -7.01
CA ARG A 278 17.90 -14.87 -8.33
C ARG A 278 16.79 -13.84 -8.45
N HIS A 279 16.46 -13.46 -9.67
CA HIS A 279 15.25 -12.68 -9.95
C HIS A 279 14.00 -13.53 -9.82
N LEU A 280 12.86 -12.88 -9.56
CA LEU A 280 11.56 -13.50 -9.72
C LEU A 280 11.30 -13.82 -11.20
N GLY A 281 10.58 -14.91 -11.45
CA GLY A 281 10.11 -15.30 -12.77
C GLY A 281 8.90 -16.22 -12.65
N TYR A 282 8.10 -16.30 -13.70
CA TYR A 282 6.98 -17.24 -13.74
C TYR A 282 7.47 -18.64 -14.09
N PRO A 283 7.14 -19.69 -13.29
CA PRO A 283 7.30 -21.05 -13.76
C PRO A 283 6.32 -21.24 -14.90
N ILE A 284 6.80 -21.49 -16.11
CA ILE A 284 5.97 -21.69 -17.29
C ILE A 284 5.90 -23.20 -17.56
N PRO A 285 4.85 -23.91 -17.09
CA PRO A 285 4.70 -25.33 -17.36
C PRO A 285 4.58 -25.55 -18.88
N ASP A 286 5.36 -26.48 -19.43
CA ASP A 286 5.35 -26.81 -20.87
C ASP A 286 5.64 -25.64 -21.82
N GLY A 287 6.24 -24.56 -21.31
CA GLY A 287 6.53 -23.36 -22.08
C GLY A 287 5.29 -22.57 -22.54
N LYS A 288 4.11 -22.86 -21.97
CA LYS A 288 2.86 -22.15 -22.29
C LYS A 288 2.28 -21.46 -21.06
N MET A 289 1.88 -20.21 -21.24
CA MET A 289 1.09 -19.45 -20.29
C MET A 289 0.10 -18.59 -21.07
N SER A 290 -1.04 -18.28 -20.46
CA SER A 290 -1.96 -17.28 -20.98
C SER A 290 -2.27 -16.26 -19.89
N TYR A 291 -3.05 -15.23 -20.22
CA TYR A 291 -3.41 -14.18 -19.28
C TYR A 291 -4.92 -14.00 -19.26
N ILE A 292 -5.47 -13.83 -18.07
CA ILE A 292 -6.87 -13.41 -17.87
C ILE A 292 -6.90 -12.02 -17.24
N GLU A 293 -7.97 -11.27 -17.49
CA GLU A 293 -8.19 -9.98 -16.84
C GLU A 293 -9.01 -10.19 -15.56
N VAL A 294 -8.42 -9.86 -14.41
CA VAL A 294 -9.10 -9.89 -13.11
C VAL A 294 -9.00 -8.50 -12.51
N ASN A 295 -10.14 -7.81 -12.39
CA ASN A 295 -10.24 -6.45 -11.86
C ASN A 295 -9.28 -5.47 -12.56
N GLY A 296 -9.23 -5.49 -13.90
CA GLY A 296 -8.36 -4.62 -14.69
C GLY A 296 -6.88 -5.01 -14.69
N ARG A 297 -6.53 -6.19 -14.15
CA ARG A 297 -5.15 -6.68 -14.10
C ARG A 297 -4.98 -7.96 -14.90
N SER A 298 -3.90 -8.00 -15.68
CA SER A 298 -3.47 -9.20 -16.38
C SER A 298 -2.87 -10.19 -15.38
N VAL A 299 -3.52 -11.34 -15.22
CA VAL A 299 -3.11 -12.42 -14.32
C VAL A 299 -2.66 -13.61 -15.15
N PRO A 300 -1.43 -14.11 -14.96
CA PRO A 300 -0.94 -15.27 -15.68
C PRO A 300 -1.60 -16.55 -15.18
N ILE A 301 -2.01 -17.40 -16.12
CA ILE A 301 -2.61 -18.71 -15.86
C ILE A 301 -1.93 -19.81 -16.69
N ASP A 302 -1.95 -21.01 -16.16
CA ASP A 302 -1.46 -22.23 -16.83
C ASP A 302 -2.49 -22.75 -17.85
N PRO A 303 -2.19 -23.83 -18.61
CA PRO A 303 -3.15 -24.43 -19.54
C PRO A 303 -4.45 -24.96 -18.92
N ASN A 304 -4.48 -25.19 -17.60
CA ASN A 304 -5.67 -25.62 -16.86
C ASN A 304 -6.50 -24.44 -16.33
N GLY A 305 -6.04 -23.20 -16.53
CA GLY A 305 -6.68 -22.00 -16.00
C GLY A 305 -6.28 -21.67 -14.56
N GLU A 306 -5.31 -22.37 -13.98
CA GLU A 306 -4.81 -22.10 -12.64
C GLU A 306 -3.84 -20.92 -12.65
N ARG A 307 -3.93 -20.05 -11.64
CA ARG A 307 -3.06 -18.89 -11.53
C ARG A 307 -1.61 -19.30 -11.30
N ILE A 308 -0.72 -18.75 -12.11
CA ILE A 308 0.73 -18.88 -11.95
C ILE A 308 1.22 -17.73 -11.07
N TYR A 309 2.06 -18.04 -10.09
CA TYR A 309 2.71 -17.04 -9.24
C TYR A 309 4.19 -16.96 -9.55
N GLU A 310 4.77 -15.78 -9.32
CA GLU A 310 6.22 -15.59 -9.42
C GLU A 310 6.97 -16.48 -8.42
N LYS A 311 8.12 -16.98 -8.87
CA LYS A 311 9.03 -17.86 -8.14
C LYS A 311 10.48 -17.40 -8.30
N CYS A 312 11.37 -17.78 -7.39
CA CYS A 312 12.80 -17.43 -7.44
C CYS A 312 13.62 -18.26 -8.45
N ILE A 313 13.09 -18.41 -9.66
CA ILE A 313 13.67 -19.24 -10.74
C ILE A 313 14.30 -18.41 -11.87
N GLY A 314 14.28 -17.08 -11.73
CA GLY A 314 14.84 -16.18 -12.72
C GLY A 314 16.36 -16.27 -12.83
N GLN A 315 16.91 -15.36 -13.63
CA GLN A 315 18.35 -15.22 -13.80
C GLN A 315 19.02 -14.92 -12.46
N LYS A 316 20.25 -15.40 -12.29
CA LYS A 316 21.07 -15.08 -11.13
C LYS A 316 21.26 -13.56 -11.09
N ILE A 317 21.05 -12.96 -9.92
CA ILE A 317 21.30 -11.54 -9.71
C ILE A 317 22.81 -11.34 -9.69
N GLU A 318 23.32 -10.73 -10.75
CA GLU A 318 24.72 -10.36 -10.82
C GLU A 318 24.98 -9.14 -9.94
N LYS A 319 25.98 -9.24 -9.06
CA LYS A 319 26.47 -8.07 -8.32
C LYS A 319 27.13 -7.13 -9.31
N LYS A 320 26.43 -6.07 -9.70
CA LYS A 320 27.02 -5.02 -10.53
C LYS A 320 28.14 -4.32 -9.76
N THR A 321 29.28 -4.16 -10.41
CA THR A 321 30.37 -3.29 -9.91
C THR A 321 29.85 -1.85 -9.77
N SER A 322 30.49 -1.05 -8.92
CA SER A 322 30.19 0.39 -8.79
C SER A 322 30.24 1.09 -10.14
N PHE A 323 31.20 0.72 -10.99
CA PHE A 323 31.32 1.22 -12.36
C PHE A 323 30.11 0.88 -13.23
N LYS A 324 29.72 -0.40 -13.29
CA LYS A 324 28.56 -0.82 -14.11
C LYS A 324 27.27 -0.14 -13.65
N ARG A 325 27.12 0.10 -12.33
CA ARG A 325 25.99 0.86 -11.79
C ARG A 325 26.00 2.33 -12.20
N ALA A 326 27.15 3.00 -12.14
CA ALA A 326 27.29 4.38 -12.58
C ALA A 326 26.96 4.52 -14.08
N PHE A 327 27.50 3.61 -14.90
CA PHE A 327 27.26 3.55 -16.34
C PHE A 327 25.77 3.34 -16.67
N ASP A 328 25.13 2.33 -16.08
CA ASP A 328 23.70 2.05 -16.30
C ASP A 328 22.79 3.20 -15.82
N THR A 329 23.22 3.95 -14.79
CA THR A 329 22.49 5.13 -14.31
C THR A 329 22.60 6.30 -15.30
N GLN A 330 23.79 6.54 -15.85
CA GLN A 330 23.97 7.58 -16.87
C GLN A 330 23.21 7.25 -18.16
N ASN A 331 23.25 6.00 -18.62
CA ASN A 331 22.49 5.58 -19.80
C ASN A 331 20.98 5.76 -19.62
N ARG A 332 20.44 5.43 -18.44
CA ARG A 332 19.00 5.66 -18.16
C ARG A 332 18.63 7.14 -18.17
N LYS A 333 19.50 8.01 -17.64
CA LYS A 333 19.31 9.48 -17.75
C LYS A 333 19.32 9.92 -19.21
N LEU A 334 20.25 9.39 -20.01
CA LEU A 334 20.35 9.71 -21.43
C LEU A 334 19.10 9.25 -22.21
N GLU A 335 18.63 8.03 -22.03
CA GLU A 335 17.41 7.53 -22.67
C GLU A 335 16.16 8.31 -22.27
N TYR A 336 16.07 8.72 -21.00
CA TYR A 336 15.00 9.58 -20.55
C TYR A 336 15.02 10.94 -21.24
N SER A 337 16.20 11.57 -21.32
CA SER A 337 16.37 12.83 -22.05
C SER A 337 16.01 12.66 -23.53
N LYS A 338 16.40 11.55 -24.18
CA LYS A 338 16.01 11.27 -25.58
C LYS A 338 14.49 11.21 -25.73
N THR A 339 13.81 10.50 -24.84
CA THR A 339 12.35 10.38 -24.83
C THR A 339 11.67 11.73 -24.63
N TYR A 340 12.22 12.56 -23.73
CA TYR A 340 11.73 13.91 -23.49
C TYR A 340 11.91 14.80 -24.72
N PHE A 341 13.11 14.89 -25.29
CA PHE A 341 13.39 15.73 -26.45
C PHE A 341 12.59 15.32 -27.69
N ASN A 342 12.43 14.02 -27.94
CA ASN A 342 11.58 13.51 -29.01
C ASN A 342 10.11 13.91 -28.83
N LYS A 343 9.60 13.94 -27.60
CA LYS A 343 8.23 14.41 -27.32
C LYS A 343 8.01 15.87 -27.70
N TYR A 344 9.06 16.69 -27.71
CA TYR A 344 8.99 18.13 -28.01
C TYR A 344 9.61 18.51 -29.36
N ASN A 345 9.92 17.54 -30.24
CA ASN A 345 10.62 17.78 -31.52
C ASN A 345 11.92 18.59 -31.39
N ILE A 346 12.63 18.45 -30.27
CA ILE A 346 13.91 19.10 -30.06
C ILE A 346 15.00 18.15 -30.56
N HIS A 347 15.58 18.43 -31.72
CA HIS A 347 16.71 17.66 -32.24
C HIS A 347 18.02 18.19 -31.64
N LEU A 348 18.57 17.45 -30.68
CA LEU A 348 19.94 17.68 -30.19
C LEU A 348 20.88 16.66 -30.84
N SER A 349 22.05 17.11 -31.30
CA SER A 349 23.12 16.18 -31.67
C SER A 349 23.59 15.43 -30.42
N MET A 350 24.12 14.22 -30.63
CA MET A 350 24.59 13.34 -29.55
C MET A 350 25.67 14.04 -28.70
N ASP A 351 26.50 14.86 -29.35
CA ASP A 351 27.55 15.66 -28.70
C ASP A 351 26.98 16.69 -27.72
N ILE A 352 25.86 17.35 -28.06
CA ILE A 352 25.21 18.32 -27.18
C ILE A 352 24.52 17.63 -26.00
N MET A 353 23.95 16.43 -26.21
CA MET A 353 23.36 15.66 -25.11
C MET A 353 24.40 15.24 -24.07
N VAL A 354 25.62 14.90 -24.49
CA VAL A 354 26.72 14.53 -23.57
C VAL A 354 27.18 15.76 -22.76
N MET A 355 27.27 16.94 -23.39
CA MET A 355 27.67 18.19 -22.72
C MET A 355 26.65 18.71 -21.70
N LEU A 356 25.36 18.39 -21.84
CA LEU A 356 24.29 18.88 -20.95
C LEU A 356 24.08 18.01 -19.69
N THR A 357 24.76 16.87 -19.57
CA THR A 357 24.78 16.04 -18.35
C THR A 357 25.76 16.65 -17.33
N PRO A 358 25.40 16.84 -16.05
CA PRO A 358 26.28 17.52 -15.09
C PRO A 358 27.63 16.81 -14.96
N VAL A 359 28.67 17.61 -15.20
CA VAL A 359 30.09 17.27 -15.23
C VAL A 359 30.50 16.63 -13.90
N MET A 360 30.79 15.32 -13.90
CA MET A 360 31.71 14.76 -12.92
C MET A 360 33.12 15.17 -13.36
N HIS A 361 33.89 15.74 -12.43
CA HIS A 361 35.21 16.31 -12.69
C HIS A 361 36.14 15.38 -13.48
N HIS A 362 36.84 15.98 -14.46
CA HIS A 362 37.84 15.45 -15.41
C HIS A 362 39.10 14.79 -14.81
N THR A 363 38.99 13.99 -13.75
CA THR A 363 40.16 13.30 -13.16
C THR A 363 39.98 11.80 -12.96
N ASP A 364 38.89 11.20 -13.46
CA ASP A 364 38.70 9.77 -13.40
C ASP A 364 39.19 9.09 -14.70
N PRO A 365 40.29 8.31 -14.68
CA PRO A 365 40.84 7.60 -15.86
C PRO A 365 39.82 6.67 -16.52
N VAL A 366 38.75 6.34 -15.79
CA VAL A 366 37.65 5.49 -16.24
C VAL A 366 36.78 6.15 -17.32
N TRP A 367 36.72 7.49 -17.38
CA TRP A 367 35.95 8.21 -18.40
C TRP A 367 36.63 8.18 -19.78
N ASP A 368 37.97 8.27 -19.81
CA ASP A 368 38.72 8.23 -21.07
C ASP A 368 38.57 6.88 -21.79
N LEU A 369 38.52 5.78 -21.03
CA LEU A 369 38.33 4.44 -21.59
C LEU A 369 36.90 4.23 -22.12
N ALA A 370 35.89 4.81 -21.47
CA ALA A 370 34.51 4.78 -21.95
C ALA A 370 34.32 5.64 -23.21
N HIS A 371 35.00 6.78 -23.29
CA HIS A 371 34.96 7.68 -24.44
C HIS A 371 35.66 7.08 -25.66
N GLN A 372 36.81 6.42 -25.48
CA GLN A 372 37.53 5.73 -26.56
C GLN A 372 36.72 4.58 -27.17
N ASN A 373 35.95 3.84 -26.38
CA ASN A 373 35.10 2.73 -26.88
C ASN A 373 33.79 3.20 -27.52
N LEU A 374 33.37 4.45 -27.32
CA LEU A 374 32.17 5.04 -27.91
C LEU A 374 32.45 5.72 -29.26
N MET A 375 33.71 6.11 -29.49
CA MET A 375 34.19 6.75 -30.72
C MET A 375 34.77 5.75 -31.74
N ALA A 376 34.89 4.48 -31.36
CA ALA A 376 35.18 3.35 -32.24
C ALA A 376 33.88 2.62 -32.59
#